data_AF-A0A4D6KPL5-F1
#
_entry.id   AF-A0A4D6KPL5-F1
#
_cell.length_a   1.000
_cell.length_b   1.000
_cell.length_c   1.000
_cell.angle_alpha   90.00
_cell.angle_beta   90.00
_cell.angle_gamma   90.00
#
_symmetry.space_group_name_H-M   'P 1'
#
loop_
_entity.id
_entity.type
_entity.pdbx_description
1 polymer ?
#
loop_
_entity_poly.entity_id
_entity_poly.type
_entity_poly.pdbx_seq_one_letter_code
_entity_poly.pdbx_strand_id
1 'polypeptide(L)'
;MKMSRVWCVVVSALALMMQWHGAWGSYAGTASAIIDPSKVKQISWKPRAFVYKGFLTELECDHLISIAKSELKRSAVADNLSGESKLSEVRTSSGMFISKNKDPIISGIEDRISAWTFLPKENGEDIQVLRYEHGQKYDPHYDYFSDQVNIARGGHRVATVLMYLSDVTKGGETVFPNAEESPHHKDSETNDDLSECAQKGIAVKPKRGDALLFFSLFPNAIPDTKSLHAGCPVLEGEKWSATKWIHVDSFDTVVGGECSDHNENCEKWANLGECTSNPEYMVGSPGLPGYCMKSCKAC
;
A
#
# COMPACT_ATOMS: atom_id res chain seq x y z
N MET A 1 67.22 31.88 33.65
CA MET A 1 68.15 31.95 32.47
C MET A 1 67.59 31.08 31.35
N LYS A 2 67.64 31.58 30.10
CA LYS A 2 67.58 30.84 28.79
C LYS A 2 66.48 29.74 28.63
N MET A 3 65.42 29.99 27.86
CA MET A 3 65.31 29.89 26.39
C MET A 3 65.04 28.46 25.84
N SER A 4 63.81 28.29 25.36
CA SER A 4 63.31 27.47 24.24
C SER A 4 64.32 26.73 23.33
N ARG A 5 63.96 25.48 22.93
CA ARG A 5 63.74 25.15 21.50
C ARG A 5 63.00 23.83 21.25
N VAL A 6 62.12 23.87 20.25
CA VAL A 6 61.39 22.73 19.65
C VAL A 6 62.22 22.11 18.53
N TRP A 7 62.20 20.79 18.38
CA TRP A 7 62.56 20.09 17.12
C TRP A 7 61.51 18.99 16.84
N CYS A 8 60.92 19.04 15.64
CA CYS A 8 60.12 17.95 15.04
C CYS A 8 60.99 17.13 14.09
N VAL A 9 60.59 15.88 13.82
CA VAL A 9 60.82 15.02 12.61
C VAL A 9 60.79 13.52 13.04
N VAL A 10 60.28 12.52 12.28
CA VAL A 10 59.15 12.41 11.34
C VAL A 10 58.94 10.90 10.97
N VAL A 11 57.69 10.45 10.76
CA VAL A 11 57.27 9.33 9.86
C VAL A 11 57.51 7.81 10.19
N SER A 12 56.36 7.12 10.40
CA SER A 12 55.87 5.82 9.84
C SER A 12 56.43 4.42 10.15
N ALA A 13 55.54 3.50 10.60
CA ALA A 13 55.03 2.28 9.92
C ALA A 13 54.28 1.36 10.93
N LEU A 14 52.98 1.05 10.78
CA LEU A 14 52.37 -0.18 10.16
C LEU A 14 52.86 -1.53 10.77
N ALA A 15 52.06 -2.54 11.14
CA ALA A 15 50.60 -2.81 11.26
C ALA A 15 50.44 -4.02 12.25
N LEU A 16 49.31 -4.42 12.87
CA LEU A 16 48.03 -5.01 12.41
C LEU A 16 47.06 -5.00 13.65
N MET A 17 45.80 -4.57 13.59
CA MET A 17 44.55 -5.21 13.11
C MET A 17 43.84 -6.22 14.06
N MET A 18 42.54 -5.93 14.31
CA MET A 18 41.44 -6.83 14.75
C MET A 18 41.55 -7.46 16.17
N GLN A 19 40.50 -7.64 16.98
CA GLN A 19 39.03 -7.44 16.90
C GLN A 19 38.48 -7.34 18.36
N TRP A 20 37.24 -7.00 18.70
CA TRP A 20 36.02 -6.70 17.92
C TRP A 20 35.27 -5.49 18.53
N HIS A 21 33.96 -5.59 18.87
CA HIS A 21 33.11 -4.57 19.54
C HIS A 21 32.14 -5.21 20.54
N GLY A 22 31.68 -4.44 21.54
CA GLY A 22 30.54 -4.79 22.40
C GLY A 22 29.62 -3.57 22.56
N ALA A 23 28.61 -3.45 21.71
CA ALA A 23 27.66 -2.35 21.73
C ALA A 23 26.37 -2.75 22.48
N TRP A 24 26.04 -2.02 23.55
CA TRP A 24 24.72 -2.01 24.17
C TRP A 24 24.20 -0.58 24.26
N GLY A 25 23.86 -0.01 23.11
CA GLY A 25 22.85 1.04 23.01
C GLY A 25 21.51 0.35 22.78
N SER A 26 20.56 0.53 23.69
CA SER A 26 19.27 -0.17 23.66
C SER A 26 18.54 0.06 22.35
N TYR A 27 18.21 -1.03 21.63
CA TYR A 27 17.12 -0.96 20.66
C TYR A 27 15.85 -0.59 21.44
N ALA A 28 15.35 0.62 21.20
CA ALA A 28 14.06 1.02 21.73
C ALA A 28 13.02 0.01 21.19
N GLY A 29 12.23 -0.56 22.11
CA GLY A 29 11.06 -1.35 21.72
C GLY A 29 10.18 -0.54 20.78
N THR A 30 9.50 -1.21 19.87
CA THR A 30 8.61 -0.62 18.87
C THR A 30 7.82 0.52 19.50
N ALA A 31 8.06 1.74 19.00
CA ALA A 31 7.29 2.90 19.42
C ALA A 31 5.84 2.61 19.03
N SER A 32 5.01 2.27 20.01
CA SER A 32 3.57 2.09 19.82
C SER A 32 3.08 3.26 18.97
N ALA A 33 2.37 2.98 17.89
CA ALA A 33 1.98 4.00 16.94
C ALA A 33 0.92 4.90 17.57
N ILE A 34 1.38 5.94 18.30
CA ILE A 34 0.51 6.90 18.98
C ILE A 34 -0.23 7.69 17.90
N ILE A 35 -1.48 7.30 17.69
CA ILE A 35 -2.47 8.03 16.91
C ILE A 35 -2.88 9.26 17.68
N ASP A 36 -2.78 10.42 17.05
CA ASP A 36 -3.26 11.71 17.57
C ASP A 36 -4.56 12.09 16.84
N PRO A 37 -5.74 11.87 17.46
CA PRO A 37 -7.02 12.15 16.81
C PRO A 37 -7.22 13.63 16.47
N SER A 38 -6.48 14.56 17.09
CA SER A 38 -6.59 16.00 16.79
C SER A 38 -6.09 16.36 15.39
N LYS A 39 -5.28 15.48 14.78
CA LYS A 39 -4.79 15.61 13.39
C LYS A 39 -5.75 15.04 12.35
N VAL A 40 -6.84 14.39 12.77
CA VAL A 40 -7.82 13.77 11.87
C VAL A 40 -8.95 14.75 11.55
N LYS A 41 -9.13 15.05 10.27
CA LYS A 41 -10.26 15.82 9.73
C LYS A 41 -11.23 14.89 9.01
N GLN A 42 -12.50 14.92 9.41
CA GLN A 42 -13.58 14.30 8.65
C GLN A 42 -13.77 15.01 7.30
N ILE A 43 -13.76 14.23 6.22
CA ILE A 43 -14.01 14.70 4.85
C ILE A 43 -15.46 14.39 4.45
N SER A 44 -15.93 13.16 4.67
CA SER A 44 -17.33 12.79 4.46
C SER A 44 -17.78 11.66 5.41
N TRP A 45 -19.09 11.55 5.60
CA TRP A 45 -19.74 10.38 6.23
C TRP A 45 -20.27 9.38 5.20
N LYS A 46 -20.40 9.80 3.95
CA LYS A 46 -20.98 9.03 2.83
C LYS A 46 -20.22 9.41 1.54
N PRO A 47 -19.14 8.69 1.18
CA PRO A 47 -18.56 7.56 1.92
C PRO A 47 -17.89 8.04 3.21
N ARG A 48 -17.66 7.14 4.16
CA ARG A 48 -16.85 7.47 5.35
C ARG A 48 -15.42 7.76 4.91
N ALA A 49 -14.97 9.01 5.04
CA ALA A 49 -13.66 9.47 4.58
C ALA A 49 -13.04 10.48 5.56
N PHE A 50 -11.76 10.30 5.88
CA PHE A 50 -11.01 11.05 6.89
C PHE A 50 -9.57 11.29 6.42
N VAL A 51 -9.05 12.50 6.61
CA VAL A 51 -7.64 12.83 6.37
C VAL A 51 -6.91 12.96 7.70
N TYR A 52 -5.82 12.22 7.87
CA TYR A 52 -4.86 12.39 8.95
C TYR A 52 -3.72 13.27 8.46
N LYS A 53 -3.52 14.43 9.10
CA LYS A 53 -2.46 15.37 8.75
C LYS A 53 -1.10 14.96 9.30
N GLY A 54 -0.07 14.87 8.46
CA GLY A 54 1.27 14.39 8.86
C GLY A 54 1.21 12.98 9.46
N PHE A 55 0.55 12.06 8.75
CA PHE A 55 0.48 10.63 9.09
C PHE A 55 1.82 9.94 8.85
N LEU A 56 2.51 10.28 7.75
CA LEU A 56 3.89 9.91 7.49
C LEU A 56 4.84 11.06 7.83
N THR A 57 6.05 10.71 8.22
CA THR A 57 7.19 11.62 8.28
C THR A 57 7.83 11.79 6.90
N GLU A 58 8.58 12.89 6.72
CA GLU A 58 9.37 13.15 5.51
C GLU A 58 10.28 11.97 5.12
N LEU A 59 10.95 11.37 6.12
CA LEU A 59 11.83 10.22 5.92
C LEU A 59 11.08 8.97 5.44
N GLU A 60 9.85 8.73 5.93
CA GLU A 60 9.00 7.63 5.47
C GLU A 60 8.51 7.86 4.04
N CYS A 61 8.16 9.10 3.68
CA CYS A 61 7.81 9.45 2.30
C CYS A 61 8.99 9.23 1.33
N ASP A 62 10.20 9.69 1.69
CA ASP A 62 11.38 9.50 0.85
C ASP A 62 11.81 8.03 0.76
N HIS A 63 11.69 7.27 1.85
CA HIS A 63 11.96 5.83 1.86
C HIS A 63 11.06 5.07 0.87
N LEU A 64 9.74 5.28 0.94
CA LEU A 64 8.76 4.68 0.01
C LEU A 64 9.05 5.05 -1.45
N ILE A 65 9.36 6.32 -1.73
CA ILE A 65 9.74 6.79 -3.07
C ILE A 65 11.07 6.15 -3.52
N SER A 66 12.04 5.99 -2.62
CA SER A 66 13.36 5.43 -2.96
C SER A 66 13.28 3.97 -3.40
N ILE A 67 12.51 3.14 -2.68
CA ILE A 67 12.24 1.74 -3.05
C ILE A 67 11.52 1.69 -4.41
N ALA A 68 10.54 2.57 -4.63
CA ALA A 68 9.80 2.60 -5.87
C ALA A 68 10.63 2.97 -7.09
N LYS A 69 11.54 3.94 -6.98
CA LYS A 69 12.35 4.42 -8.12
C LYS A 69 13.19 3.34 -8.80
N SER A 70 13.59 2.28 -8.10
CA SER A 70 14.31 1.14 -8.72
C SER A 70 13.42 0.13 -9.47
N GLU A 71 12.11 0.10 -9.20
CA GLU A 71 11.23 -0.99 -9.62
C GLU A 71 9.92 -0.54 -10.32
N LEU A 72 9.67 0.77 -10.47
CA LEU A 72 8.49 1.31 -11.15
C LEU A 72 8.30 0.71 -12.56
N LYS A 73 7.12 0.14 -12.80
CA LYS A 73 6.64 -0.29 -14.12
C LYS A 73 5.30 0.38 -14.41
N ARG A 74 4.87 0.40 -15.67
CA ARG A 74 3.54 0.96 -16.03
C ARG A 74 2.45 0.21 -15.27
N SER A 75 1.53 0.94 -14.64
CA SER A 75 0.49 0.33 -13.81
C SER A 75 -0.49 -0.52 -14.64
N ALA A 76 -0.93 -1.61 -14.03
CA ALA A 76 -2.04 -2.42 -14.49
C ALA A 76 -3.22 -2.30 -13.50
N VAL A 77 -4.40 -2.71 -13.94
CA VAL A 77 -5.59 -2.89 -13.09
C VAL A 77 -6.03 -4.34 -13.14
N ALA A 78 -6.64 -4.83 -12.06
CA ALA A 78 -7.31 -6.13 -12.08
C ALA A 78 -8.56 -6.03 -12.96
N ASP A 79 -8.78 -7.02 -13.81
CA ASP A 79 -9.97 -7.12 -14.64
C ASP A 79 -11.17 -7.60 -13.82
N ASN A 80 -12.26 -6.84 -13.83
CA ASN A 80 -13.47 -7.11 -13.04
C ASN A 80 -14.25 -8.38 -13.44
N LEU A 81 -13.83 -9.08 -14.50
CA LEU A 81 -14.45 -10.32 -15.00
C LEU A 81 -13.48 -11.52 -14.94
N SER A 82 -12.20 -11.34 -15.29
CA SER A 82 -11.20 -12.43 -15.27
C SER A 82 -10.26 -12.42 -14.06
N GLY A 83 -10.22 -11.34 -13.28
CA GLY A 83 -9.25 -11.13 -12.19
C GLY A 83 -7.82 -10.83 -12.67
N GLU A 84 -7.56 -10.87 -13.98
CA GLU A 84 -6.22 -10.73 -14.55
C GLU A 84 -5.72 -9.28 -14.55
N SER A 85 -4.41 -9.12 -14.38
CA SER A 85 -3.73 -7.82 -14.43
C SER A 85 -3.55 -7.33 -15.88
N LYS A 86 -4.30 -6.30 -16.29
CA LYS A 86 -4.24 -5.73 -17.66
C LYS A 86 -3.65 -4.32 -17.67
N LEU A 87 -2.82 -4.02 -18.67
CA LEU A 87 -2.36 -2.66 -18.98
C LEU A 87 -3.56 -1.76 -19.25
N SER A 88 -3.59 -0.59 -18.59
CA SER A 88 -4.81 0.20 -18.46
C SER A 88 -4.71 1.58 -19.10
N GLU A 89 -5.78 1.98 -19.81
CA GLU A 89 -6.04 3.38 -20.15
C GLU A 89 -6.82 4.11 -19.05
N VAL A 90 -7.53 3.35 -18.20
CA VAL A 90 -8.31 3.81 -17.04
C VAL A 90 -7.37 4.33 -15.94
N ARG A 91 -6.17 3.75 -15.83
CA ARG A 91 -5.11 4.13 -14.90
C ARG A 91 -3.77 4.29 -15.62
N THR A 92 -3.31 5.53 -15.76
CA THR A 92 -2.14 5.85 -16.61
C THR A 92 -0.83 6.06 -15.85
N SER A 93 -0.81 5.77 -14.54
CA SER A 93 0.38 5.85 -13.67
C SER A 93 1.45 4.78 -13.97
N SER A 94 2.62 4.96 -13.34
CA SER A 94 3.54 3.85 -13.03
C SER A 94 3.40 3.45 -11.57
N GLY A 95 3.68 2.18 -11.23
CA GLY A 95 3.63 1.68 -9.86
C GLY A 95 4.40 0.39 -9.61
N MET A 96 4.46 -0.01 -8.34
CA MET A 96 5.05 -1.26 -7.84
C MET A 96 4.45 -1.66 -6.48
N PHE A 97 4.66 -2.89 -6.02
CA PHE A 97 4.15 -3.40 -4.72
C PHE A 97 5.29 -3.68 -3.73
N ILE A 98 5.29 -2.99 -2.59
CA ILE A 98 6.25 -3.18 -1.51
C ILE A 98 5.68 -4.23 -0.56
N SER A 99 6.39 -5.36 -0.46
CA SER A 99 5.97 -6.47 0.41
C SER A 99 5.83 -6.08 1.88
N LYS A 100 4.83 -6.64 2.53
CA LYS A 100 4.59 -6.48 3.97
C LYS A 100 5.85 -6.76 4.80
N ASN A 101 6.09 -5.97 5.84
CA ASN A 101 7.26 -6.08 6.72
C ASN A 101 8.64 -6.12 6.00
N LYS A 102 8.78 -5.58 4.77
CA LYS A 102 10.04 -5.58 3.99
C LYS A 102 11.25 -5.07 4.80
N ASP A 103 11.03 -4.06 5.62
CA ASP A 103 12.01 -3.48 6.53
C ASP A 103 11.31 -2.81 7.75
N PRO A 104 12.06 -2.36 8.78
CA PRO A 104 11.46 -1.76 9.98
C PRO A 104 10.66 -0.47 9.74
N ILE A 105 10.95 0.29 8.68
CA ILE A 105 10.20 1.52 8.35
C ILE A 105 8.84 1.12 7.78
N ILE A 106 8.82 0.18 6.82
CA ILE A 106 7.57 -0.38 6.27
C ILE A 106 6.72 -1.01 7.38
N SER A 107 7.30 -1.84 8.24
CA SER A 107 6.58 -2.47 9.36
C SER A 107 5.99 -1.43 10.33
N GLY A 108 6.73 -0.36 10.65
CA GLY A 108 6.24 0.75 11.49
C GLY A 108 5.12 1.59 10.87
N ILE A 109 5.10 1.72 9.53
CA ILE A 109 3.98 2.32 8.79
C ILE A 109 2.75 1.40 8.85
N GLU A 110 2.93 0.09 8.70
CA GLU A 110 1.85 -0.90 8.80
C GLU A 110 1.24 -0.98 10.20
N ASP A 111 2.06 -0.89 11.26
CA ASP A 111 1.61 -0.74 12.65
C ASP A 111 0.75 0.51 12.83
N ARG A 112 1.15 1.65 12.25
CA ARG A 112 0.41 2.91 12.32
C ARG A 112 -0.91 2.87 11.55
N ILE A 113 -0.93 2.20 10.40
CA ILE A 113 -2.15 1.98 9.62
C ILE A 113 -3.13 1.10 10.43
N SER A 114 -2.65 0.01 11.02
CA SER A 114 -3.50 -0.85 11.86
C SER A 114 -4.04 -0.11 13.08
N ALA A 115 -3.20 0.64 13.79
CA ALA A 115 -3.60 1.44 14.95
C ALA A 115 -4.61 2.54 14.62
N TRP A 116 -4.50 3.20 13.46
CA TRP A 116 -5.46 4.23 13.04
C TRP A 116 -6.79 3.67 12.54
N THR A 117 -6.74 2.58 11.77
CA THR A 117 -7.93 1.99 11.14
C THR A 117 -8.71 1.06 12.07
N PHE A 118 -8.09 0.59 13.15
CA PHE A 118 -8.57 -0.52 14.00
C PHE A 118 -8.77 -1.84 13.22
N LEU A 119 -8.07 -2.00 12.09
CA LEU A 119 -8.08 -3.21 11.28
C LEU A 119 -6.75 -3.96 11.44
N PRO A 120 -6.73 -5.31 11.51
CA PRO A 120 -5.51 -6.07 11.71
C PRO A 120 -4.53 -5.94 10.53
N LYS A 121 -3.23 -6.13 10.79
CA LYS A 121 -2.19 -6.02 9.74
C LYS A 121 -2.29 -7.13 8.71
N GLU A 122 -2.72 -8.32 9.14
CA GLU A 122 -2.94 -9.52 8.35
C GLU A 122 -4.01 -9.33 7.26
N ASN A 123 -4.99 -8.46 7.49
CA ASN A 123 -6.01 -8.08 6.49
C ASN A 123 -5.46 -7.19 5.36
N GLY A 124 -4.28 -6.59 5.53
CA GLY A 124 -3.73 -5.64 4.57
C GLY A 124 -2.95 -6.30 3.43
N GLU A 125 -3.15 -5.85 2.19
CA GLU A 125 -2.31 -6.21 1.03
C GLU A 125 -0.90 -5.58 1.11
N ASP A 126 0.00 -5.94 0.19
CA ASP A 126 1.25 -5.20 -0.04
C ASP A 126 1.01 -3.71 -0.33
N ILE A 127 1.94 -2.82 0.06
CA ILE A 127 1.80 -1.38 -0.17
C ILE A 127 2.06 -1.07 -1.65
N GLN A 128 1.07 -0.56 -2.37
CA GLN A 128 1.24 -0.15 -3.76
C GLN A 128 1.74 1.30 -3.84
N VAL A 129 3.00 1.50 -4.26
CA VAL A 129 3.55 2.85 -4.54
C VAL A 129 3.33 3.22 -6.00
N LEU A 130 2.97 4.47 -6.24
CA LEU A 130 2.47 4.99 -7.51
C LEU A 130 3.07 6.36 -7.83
N ARG A 131 3.31 6.61 -9.11
CA ARG A 131 3.76 7.90 -9.67
C ARG A 131 2.83 8.31 -10.81
N TYR A 132 2.30 9.53 -10.74
CA TYR A 132 1.52 10.18 -11.80
C TYR A 132 2.25 11.43 -12.27
N GLU A 133 2.63 11.44 -13.54
CA GLU A 133 3.23 12.57 -14.24
C GLU A 133 2.14 13.48 -14.84
N HIS A 134 2.52 14.59 -15.48
CA HIS A 134 1.57 15.53 -16.09
C HIS A 134 0.56 14.83 -17.01
N GLY A 135 -0.73 15.13 -16.80
CA GLY A 135 -1.87 14.54 -17.51
C GLY A 135 -2.26 13.11 -17.08
N GLN A 136 -1.42 12.40 -16.32
CA GLN A 136 -1.76 11.06 -15.82
C GLN A 136 -2.82 11.14 -14.72
N LYS A 137 -3.71 10.14 -14.71
CA LYS A 137 -4.94 10.10 -13.90
C LYS A 137 -5.29 8.66 -13.51
N TYR A 138 -6.32 8.52 -12.67
CA TYR A 138 -7.06 7.28 -12.49
C TYR A 138 -8.56 7.61 -12.57
N ASP A 139 -9.24 7.08 -13.58
CA ASP A 139 -10.68 7.26 -13.78
C ASP A 139 -11.52 6.68 -12.61
N PRO A 140 -12.80 7.09 -12.46
CA PRO A 140 -13.65 6.67 -11.35
C PRO A 140 -13.79 5.15 -11.22
N HIS A 141 -13.49 4.63 -10.03
CA HIS A 141 -13.55 3.21 -9.71
C HIS A 141 -13.92 2.97 -8.24
N TYR A 142 -14.15 1.69 -7.92
CA TYR A 142 -14.32 1.19 -6.57
C TYR A 142 -13.10 0.36 -6.18
N ASP A 143 -12.75 0.36 -4.90
CA ASP A 143 -11.73 -0.56 -4.37
C ASP A 143 -12.32 -1.92 -3.96
N TYR A 144 -13.64 -2.05 -3.80
CA TYR A 144 -14.26 -3.35 -3.62
C TYR A 144 -14.38 -4.10 -4.95
N PHE A 145 -14.21 -5.42 -4.93
CA PHE A 145 -14.31 -6.29 -6.10
C PHE A 145 -15.75 -6.56 -6.55
N SER A 146 -15.93 -6.90 -7.83
CA SER A 146 -17.19 -7.46 -8.38
C SER A 146 -17.08 -8.96 -8.69
N ASP A 147 -15.87 -9.49 -8.81
CA ASP A 147 -15.60 -10.89 -9.15
C ASP A 147 -15.39 -11.76 -7.91
N GLN A 148 -15.68 -13.05 -8.01
CA GLN A 148 -15.52 -14.00 -6.90
C GLN A 148 -14.06 -14.42 -6.67
N VAL A 149 -13.16 -14.21 -7.64
CA VAL A 149 -11.77 -14.67 -7.57
C VAL A 149 -10.96 -13.82 -6.58
N ASN A 150 -11.07 -12.50 -6.68
CA ASN A 150 -10.45 -11.57 -5.75
C ASN A 150 -11.14 -11.61 -4.37
N ILE A 151 -12.46 -11.84 -4.31
CA ILE A 151 -13.18 -12.00 -3.04
C ILE A 151 -12.73 -13.27 -2.29
N ALA A 152 -12.32 -14.33 -2.99
CA ALA A 152 -11.90 -15.58 -2.36
C ALA A 152 -10.70 -15.43 -1.40
N ARG A 153 -9.88 -14.37 -1.54
CA ARG A 153 -8.75 -14.09 -0.65
C ARG A 153 -9.05 -12.89 0.25
N GLY A 154 -9.40 -13.17 1.52
CA GLY A 154 -9.70 -12.14 2.53
C GLY A 154 -11.06 -11.44 2.37
N GLY A 155 -11.85 -11.75 1.35
CA GLY A 155 -13.11 -11.06 1.06
C GLY A 155 -12.92 -9.71 0.37
N HIS A 156 -13.97 -8.87 0.37
CA HIS A 156 -13.85 -7.51 -0.14
C HIS A 156 -12.85 -6.66 0.67
N ARG A 157 -12.20 -5.71 -0.01
CA ARG A 157 -11.50 -4.59 0.63
C ARG A 157 -12.51 -3.71 1.37
N VAL A 158 -12.40 -3.64 2.70
CA VAL A 158 -13.27 -2.83 3.58
C VAL A 158 -12.85 -1.37 3.63
N ALA A 159 -11.55 -1.11 3.57
CA ALA A 159 -10.97 0.21 3.71
C ALA A 159 -9.71 0.37 2.88
N THR A 160 -9.42 1.62 2.53
CA THR A 160 -8.22 2.02 1.79
C THR A 160 -7.57 3.18 2.53
N VAL A 161 -6.26 3.06 2.77
CA VAL A 161 -5.40 4.16 3.24
C VAL A 161 -4.52 4.61 2.07
N LEU A 162 -4.81 5.79 1.55
CA LEU A 162 -4.04 6.46 0.49
C LEU A 162 -3.14 7.53 1.11
N MET A 163 -1.85 7.23 1.19
CA MET A 163 -0.81 8.13 1.71
C MET A 163 -0.23 8.97 0.58
N TYR A 164 -0.14 10.29 0.76
CA TYR A 164 0.45 11.20 -0.22
C TYR A 164 1.94 11.41 0.08
N LEU A 165 2.80 11.10 -0.89
CA LEU A 165 4.27 11.12 -0.73
C LEU A 165 4.93 12.36 -1.38
N SER A 166 4.14 13.17 -2.10
CA SER A 166 4.53 14.48 -2.62
C SER A 166 3.38 15.48 -2.50
N ASP A 167 3.74 16.76 -2.40
CA ASP A 167 2.82 17.86 -2.67
C ASP A 167 2.61 17.97 -4.18
N VAL A 168 1.40 18.32 -4.61
CA VAL A 168 1.07 18.53 -6.02
C VAL A 168 0.63 19.98 -6.22
N THR A 169 1.31 20.68 -7.12
CA THR A 169 1.09 22.13 -7.34
C THR A 169 -0.31 22.41 -7.87
N LYS A 170 -0.76 21.68 -8.90
CA LYS A 170 -2.13 21.75 -9.44
C LYS A 170 -2.64 20.39 -9.89
N GLY A 171 -3.91 20.11 -9.65
CA GLY A 171 -4.54 18.84 -9.98
C GLY A 171 -4.11 17.71 -9.04
N GLY A 172 -4.24 16.47 -9.51
CA GLY A 172 -3.83 15.28 -8.75
C GLY A 172 -4.74 14.93 -7.57
N GLU A 173 -5.85 15.62 -7.35
CA GLU A 173 -6.74 15.41 -6.20
C GLU A 173 -7.32 13.99 -6.18
N THR A 174 -7.67 13.50 -4.98
CA THR A 174 -8.55 12.33 -4.85
C THR A 174 -9.97 12.84 -4.68
N VAL A 175 -10.85 12.60 -5.66
CA VAL A 175 -12.25 13.07 -5.66
C VAL A 175 -13.23 11.91 -5.47
N PHE A 176 -14.31 12.16 -4.74
CA PHE A 176 -15.45 11.26 -4.55
C PHE A 176 -16.71 11.87 -5.22
N PRO A 177 -16.99 11.58 -6.51
CA PRO A 177 -18.06 12.24 -7.25
C PRO A 177 -19.48 11.94 -6.72
N ASN A 178 -19.64 10.83 -6.02
CA ASN A 178 -20.93 10.38 -5.47
C ASN A 178 -21.09 10.71 -3.97
N ALA A 179 -20.17 11.47 -3.37
CA ALA A 179 -20.24 11.78 -1.95
C ALA A 179 -21.40 12.73 -1.62
N GLU A 180 -22.11 12.50 -0.51
CA GLU A 180 -23.11 13.46 -0.02
C GLU A 180 -22.42 14.65 0.66
N GLU A 181 -22.66 15.86 0.15
CA GLU A 181 -22.27 17.09 0.81
C GLU A 181 -23.07 17.30 2.11
N SER A 182 -22.37 17.66 3.19
CA SER A 182 -23.03 18.15 4.40
C SER A 182 -23.41 19.62 4.20
N PRO A 183 -24.62 20.07 4.58
CA PRO A 183 -24.97 21.49 4.55
C PRO A 183 -24.09 22.37 5.48
N HIS A 184 -23.27 21.74 6.33
CA HIS A 184 -22.29 22.41 7.20
C HIS A 184 -20.85 22.38 6.68
N HIS A 185 -20.56 21.71 5.56
CA HIS A 185 -19.21 21.68 4.93
C HIS A 185 -18.93 22.91 4.05
N LYS A 186 -19.29 24.11 4.52
CA LYS A 186 -18.94 25.37 3.82
C LYS A 186 -17.53 25.87 4.11
N ASP A 187 -16.89 25.37 5.16
CA ASP A 187 -15.57 25.82 5.59
C ASP A 187 -14.50 24.74 5.37
N SER A 188 -13.78 24.82 4.24
CA SER A 188 -12.34 24.51 4.15
C SER A 188 -11.87 24.52 2.69
N GLU A 189 -10.89 25.37 2.41
CA GLU A 189 -10.22 25.53 1.10
C GLU A 189 -11.14 26.13 0.02
N THR A 190 -10.76 27.32 -0.44
CA THR A 190 -11.50 28.09 -1.46
C THR A 190 -11.52 27.31 -2.77
N ASN A 191 -12.71 27.19 -3.35
CA ASN A 191 -13.00 26.38 -4.55
C ASN A 191 -12.08 26.72 -5.75
N ASP A 192 -11.55 27.94 -5.78
CA ASP A 192 -10.62 28.48 -6.77
C ASP A 192 -9.30 27.68 -6.93
N ASP A 193 -8.92 26.88 -5.92
CA ASP A 193 -7.65 26.14 -5.88
C ASP A 193 -7.77 24.65 -6.29
N LEU A 194 -8.99 24.21 -6.65
CA LEU A 194 -9.34 22.85 -7.07
C LEU A 194 -9.50 22.73 -8.60
N SER A 195 -9.02 21.63 -9.18
CA SER A 195 -9.21 21.33 -10.61
C SER A 195 -10.68 21.11 -11.00
N GLU A 196 -11.02 21.31 -12.28
CA GLU A 196 -12.36 20.99 -12.83
C GLU A 196 -12.77 19.52 -12.60
N CYS A 197 -11.80 18.62 -12.39
CA CYS A 197 -12.06 17.25 -12.01
C CYS A 197 -12.45 17.13 -10.53
N ALA A 198 -11.74 17.83 -9.64
CA ALA A 198 -12.00 17.82 -8.20
C ALA A 198 -13.34 18.48 -7.85
N GLN A 199 -13.74 19.53 -8.58
CA GLN A 199 -15.03 20.22 -8.41
C GLN A 199 -16.28 19.35 -8.71
N LYS A 200 -16.12 18.09 -9.14
CA LYS A 200 -17.21 17.14 -9.41
C LYS A 200 -17.73 16.41 -8.17
N GLY A 201 -17.18 16.68 -6.99
CA GLY A 201 -17.62 16.10 -5.73
C GLY A 201 -16.71 16.52 -4.57
N ILE A 202 -16.75 15.79 -3.46
CA ILE A 202 -15.86 16.06 -2.33
C ILE A 202 -14.45 15.59 -2.69
N ALA A 203 -13.46 16.48 -2.62
CA ALA A 203 -12.09 16.20 -3.02
C ALA A 203 -11.06 16.44 -1.90
N VAL A 204 -9.91 15.78 -2.03
CA VAL A 204 -8.74 15.93 -1.15
C VAL A 204 -7.51 16.23 -2.01
N LYS A 205 -6.88 17.39 -1.77
CA LYS A 205 -5.64 17.80 -2.43
C LYS A 205 -4.46 16.97 -1.89
N PRO A 206 -3.54 16.48 -2.73
CA PRO A 206 -2.38 15.72 -2.27
C PRO A 206 -1.44 16.66 -1.51
N LYS A 207 -1.19 16.33 -0.25
CA LYS A 207 -0.24 17.03 0.60
C LYS A 207 0.72 16.01 1.21
N ARG A 208 2.02 16.24 1.06
CA ARG A 208 3.05 15.30 1.49
C ARG A 208 2.93 15.00 2.99
N GLY A 209 3.00 13.72 3.33
CA GLY A 209 2.85 13.23 4.70
C GLY A 209 1.40 13.00 5.13
N ASP A 210 0.40 13.62 4.50
CA ASP A 210 -1.01 13.39 4.83
C ASP A 210 -1.48 12.02 4.29
N ALA A 211 -2.44 11.40 4.99
CA ALA A 211 -3.07 10.16 4.56
C ALA A 211 -4.59 10.27 4.58
N LEU A 212 -5.23 9.81 3.50
CA LEU A 212 -6.67 9.69 3.36
C LEU A 212 -7.10 8.25 3.63
N LEU A 213 -7.87 8.04 4.69
CA LEU A 213 -8.62 6.80 4.96
C LEU A 213 -10.03 6.96 4.42
N PHE A 214 -10.47 6.03 3.58
CA PHE A 214 -11.88 5.90 3.22
C PHE A 214 -12.34 4.44 3.26
N PHE A 215 -13.65 4.24 3.45
CA PHE A 215 -14.25 2.92 3.52
C PHE A 215 -15.03 2.60 2.25
N SER A 216 -14.75 1.43 1.70
CA SER A 216 -15.40 0.87 0.51
C SER A 216 -16.68 0.11 0.86
N LEU A 217 -16.85 -0.26 2.12
CA LEU A 217 -18.03 -0.94 2.64
C LEU A 217 -18.68 -0.16 3.79
N PHE A 218 -19.99 -0.30 3.90
CA PHE A 218 -20.74 0.02 5.11
C PHE A 218 -20.34 -0.88 6.29
N PRO A 219 -20.62 -0.49 7.55
CA PRO A 219 -20.31 -1.32 8.72
C PRO A 219 -20.97 -2.71 8.76
N ASN A 220 -21.97 -2.97 7.90
CA ASN A 220 -22.59 -4.28 7.70
C ASN A 220 -21.97 -5.08 6.53
N ALA A 221 -20.75 -4.72 6.11
CA ALA A 221 -19.97 -5.31 5.01
C ALA A 221 -20.61 -5.24 3.60
N ILE A 222 -21.68 -4.45 3.42
CA ILE A 222 -22.25 -4.20 2.08
C ILE A 222 -21.43 -3.10 1.36
N PRO A 223 -21.12 -3.25 0.05
CA PRO A 223 -20.46 -2.20 -0.73
C PRO A 223 -21.17 -0.85 -0.71
N ASP A 224 -20.41 0.23 -0.47
CA ASP A 224 -20.90 1.61 -0.49
C ASP A 224 -20.66 2.23 -1.87
N THR A 225 -21.71 2.40 -2.68
CA THR A 225 -21.62 3.01 -4.02
C THR A 225 -21.21 4.49 -4.00
N LYS A 226 -21.12 5.12 -2.82
CA LYS A 226 -20.57 6.46 -2.64
C LYS A 226 -19.06 6.46 -2.49
N SER A 227 -18.43 5.29 -2.26
CA SER A 227 -16.98 5.13 -2.28
C SER A 227 -16.38 5.13 -3.70
N LEU A 228 -17.20 5.43 -4.73
CA LEU A 228 -16.71 5.73 -6.08
C LEU A 228 -15.74 6.91 -5.99
N HIS A 229 -14.50 6.69 -6.40
CA HIS A 229 -13.45 7.70 -6.29
C HIS A 229 -12.54 7.68 -7.51
N ALA A 230 -11.86 8.81 -7.75
CA ALA A 230 -10.95 8.99 -8.87
C ALA A 230 -9.69 9.73 -8.45
N GLY A 231 -8.59 9.51 -9.17
CA GLY A 231 -7.39 10.33 -9.12
C GLY A 231 -7.43 11.34 -10.25
N CYS A 232 -7.67 12.61 -9.93
CA CYS A 232 -7.72 13.68 -10.93
C CYS A 232 -6.37 13.86 -11.66
N PRO A 233 -6.39 14.35 -12.92
CA PRO A 233 -5.16 14.56 -13.68
C PRO A 233 -4.18 15.47 -12.94
N VAL A 234 -2.89 15.13 -12.93
CA VAL A 234 -1.85 16.05 -12.46
C VAL A 234 -1.66 17.14 -13.51
N LEU A 235 -1.90 18.40 -13.15
CA LEU A 235 -1.78 19.54 -14.06
C LEU A 235 -0.42 20.23 -13.93
N GLU A 236 0.12 20.31 -12.71
CA GLU A 236 1.43 20.89 -12.44
C GLU A 236 2.10 20.19 -11.25
N GLY A 237 3.39 19.86 -11.39
CA GLY A 237 4.13 19.03 -10.44
C GLY A 237 4.05 17.53 -10.77
N GLU A 238 4.20 16.69 -9.75
CA GLU A 238 4.20 15.23 -9.87
C GLU A 238 3.59 14.62 -8.61
N LYS A 239 2.67 13.65 -8.77
CA LYS A 239 2.00 12.98 -7.64
C LYS A 239 2.67 11.63 -7.36
N TRP A 240 3.20 11.49 -6.16
CA TRP A 240 3.53 10.19 -5.57
C TRP A 240 2.51 9.83 -4.50
N SER A 241 2.08 8.57 -4.48
CA SER A 241 1.18 8.04 -3.45
C SER A 241 1.48 6.59 -3.13
N ALA A 242 1.26 6.19 -1.87
CA ALA A 242 1.27 4.79 -1.44
C ALA A 242 -0.13 4.39 -0.99
N THR A 243 -0.67 3.31 -1.58
CA THR A 243 -1.99 2.77 -1.22
C THR A 243 -1.81 1.50 -0.40
N LYS A 244 -2.51 1.42 0.73
CA LYS A 244 -2.71 0.19 1.50
C LYS A 244 -4.20 -0.18 1.43
N TRP A 245 -4.51 -1.27 0.77
CA TRP A 245 -5.84 -1.88 0.80
C TRP A 245 -5.96 -2.86 1.96
N ILE A 246 -7.12 -2.89 2.61
CA ILE A 246 -7.38 -3.70 3.79
C ILE A 246 -8.69 -4.46 3.60
N HIS A 247 -8.65 -5.78 3.78
CA HIS A 247 -9.74 -6.73 3.59
C HIS A 247 -10.63 -6.90 4.83
N VAL A 248 -11.83 -7.47 4.63
CA VAL A 248 -12.72 -7.85 5.75
C VAL A 248 -12.15 -8.98 6.62
N ASP A 249 -11.33 -9.84 6.04
CA ASP A 249 -10.64 -10.96 6.71
C ASP A 249 -9.14 -10.96 6.34
N SER A 250 -8.37 -11.85 6.96
CA SER A 250 -6.93 -11.97 6.76
C SER A 250 -6.56 -12.30 5.30
N PHE A 251 -5.68 -11.48 4.73
CA PHE A 251 -5.12 -11.62 3.38
C PHE A 251 -3.81 -12.42 3.37
N ASP A 252 -3.16 -12.57 4.54
CA ASP A 252 -1.96 -13.39 4.75
C ASP A 252 -2.28 -14.89 4.82
N THR A 253 -3.46 -15.23 5.30
CA THR A 253 -4.02 -16.57 5.08
C THR A 253 -4.27 -16.73 3.59
N VAL A 254 -3.38 -17.49 2.94
CA VAL A 254 -3.75 -18.21 1.73
C VAL A 254 -4.98 -19.02 2.10
N VAL A 255 -6.13 -18.69 1.51
CA VAL A 255 -7.30 -19.54 1.60
C VAL A 255 -6.93 -20.82 0.86
N GLY A 256 -6.46 -21.80 1.62
CA GLY A 256 -6.43 -23.17 1.16
C GLY A 256 -7.85 -23.51 0.77
N GLY A 257 -8.11 -23.62 -0.53
CA GLY A 257 -9.29 -24.33 -1.01
C GLY A 257 -9.33 -25.68 -0.31
N GLU A 258 -10.52 -26.18 0.00
CA GLU A 258 -10.68 -27.50 0.63
C GLU A 258 -9.73 -28.49 -0.02
N CYS A 259 -8.84 -29.14 0.76
CA CYS A 259 -7.78 -29.94 0.16
C CYS A 259 -8.41 -31.10 -0.63
N SER A 260 -8.45 -30.92 -1.94
CA SER A 260 -9.25 -31.68 -2.87
C SER A 260 -8.52 -31.81 -4.20
N ASP A 261 -9.02 -32.70 -5.03
CA ASP A 261 -8.52 -32.91 -6.37
C ASP A 261 -9.52 -32.29 -7.34
N HIS A 262 -9.07 -31.29 -8.09
CA HIS A 262 -9.85 -30.56 -9.08
C HIS A 262 -9.78 -31.19 -10.49
N ASN A 263 -9.13 -32.36 -10.61
CA ASN A 263 -9.13 -33.18 -11.83
C ASN A 263 -9.30 -34.66 -11.49
N GLU A 264 -10.13 -35.37 -12.26
CA GLU A 264 -10.35 -36.82 -12.14
C GLU A 264 -9.06 -37.66 -12.33
N ASN A 265 -8.04 -37.11 -13.01
CA ASN A 265 -6.76 -37.77 -13.24
C ASN A 265 -5.71 -37.51 -12.13
N CYS A 266 -6.02 -36.71 -11.10
CA CYS A 266 -5.05 -36.34 -10.06
C CYS A 266 -4.39 -37.56 -9.38
N GLU A 267 -5.17 -38.58 -9.03
CA GLU A 267 -4.63 -39.81 -8.42
C GLU A 267 -3.69 -40.55 -9.39
N LYS A 268 -4.04 -40.60 -10.68
CA LYS A 268 -3.22 -41.23 -11.73
C LYS A 268 -1.92 -40.46 -11.95
N TRP A 269 -1.95 -39.13 -11.99
CA TRP A 269 -0.76 -38.29 -12.14
C TRP A 269 0.13 -38.34 -10.90
N ALA A 270 -0.43 -38.34 -9.69
CA ALA A 270 0.32 -38.55 -8.46
C ALA A 270 1.04 -39.91 -8.45
N ASN A 271 0.36 -40.99 -8.87
CA ASN A 271 0.95 -42.32 -9.03
C ASN A 271 2.03 -42.39 -10.14
N LEU A 272 2.04 -41.45 -11.09
CA LEU A 272 3.09 -41.31 -12.11
C LEU A 272 4.26 -40.42 -11.66
N GLY A 273 4.21 -39.85 -10.46
CA GLY A 273 5.27 -39.00 -9.89
C GLY A 273 5.15 -37.51 -10.20
N GLU A 274 4.04 -37.06 -10.79
CA GLU A 274 3.85 -35.66 -11.20
C GLU A 274 3.89 -34.67 -10.02
N CYS A 275 3.62 -35.11 -8.79
CA CYS A 275 3.77 -34.29 -7.59
C CYS A 275 5.20 -33.72 -7.42
N THR A 276 6.21 -34.41 -7.96
CA THR A 276 7.62 -33.99 -7.95
C THR A 276 8.06 -33.40 -9.29
N SER A 277 7.56 -33.94 -10.41
CA SER A 277 7.91 -33.48 -11.76
C SER A 277 7.23 -32.16 -12.16
N ASN A 278 6.04 -31.90 -11.63
CA ASN A 278 5.20 -30.74 -11.90
C ASN A 278 4.54 -30.21 -10.61
N PRO A 279 5.34 -29.76 -9.62
CA PRO A 279 4.85 -29.40 -8.30
C PRO A 279 3.93 -28.17 -8.35
N GLU A 280 4.16 -27.20 -9.23
CA GLU A 280 3.31 -25.99 -9.33
C GLU A 280 1.87 -26.32 -9.73
N TYR A 281 1.66 -27.25 -10.67
CA TYR A 281 0.31 -27.67 -11.04
C TYR A 281 -0.30 -28.61 -10.00
N MET A 282 0.48 -29.58 -9.50
CA MET A 282 -0.04 -30.67 -8.68
C MET A 282 -0.23 -30.27 -7.21
N VAL A 283 0.75 -29.58 -6.63
CA VAL A 283 0.82 -29.17 -5.21
C VAL A 283 0.53 -27.68 -5.03
N GLY A 284 0.90 -26.86 -6.02
CA GLY A 284 0.75 -25.41 -5.96
C GLY A 284 2.08 -24.69 -5.78
N SER A 285 1.99 -23.37 -5.62
CA SER A 285 3.12 -22.47 -5.36
C SER A 285 2.76 -21.50 -4.23
N PRO A 286 3.71 -20.71 -3.68
CA PRO A 286 3.42 -19.74 -2.63
C PRO A 286 2.37 -18.70 -3.07
N GLY A 287 1.12 -18.90 -2.63
CA GLY A 287 -0.03 -18.06 -2.96
C GLY A 287 -1.05 -18.64 -3.96
N LEU A 288 -0.80 -19.82 -4.53
CA LEU A 288 -1.73 -20.51 -5.44
C LEU A 288 -1.82 -22.01 -5.07
N PRO A 289 -2.99 -22.54 -4.68
CA PRO A 289 -3.16 -23.96 -4.39
C PRO A 289 -3.03 -24.82 -5.67
N GLY A 290 -2.49 -26.02 -5.54
CA GLY A 290 -2.40 -26.98 -6.64
C GLY A 290 -3.74 -27.60 -7.00
N TYR A 291 -3.85 -28.09 -8.24
CA TYR A 291 -5.04 -28.79 -8.74
C TYR A 291 -5.23 -30.19 -8.14
N CYS A 292 -4.18 -30.78 -7.54
CA CYS A 292 -4.16 -32.18 -7.11
C CYS A 292 -3.56 -32.36 -5.69
N MET A 293 -3.74 -31.37 -4.82
CA MET A 293 -3.10 -31.33 -3.49
C MET A 293 -3.43 -32.55 -2.64
N LYS A 294 -4.66 -33.05 -2.72
CA LYS A 294 -5.12 -34.23 -1.98
C LYS A 294 -4.45 -35.51 -2.46
N SER A 295 -4.42 -35.75 -3.77
CA SER A 295 -3.73 -36.90 -4.37
C SER A 295 -2.22 -36.87 -4.11
N CYS A 296 -1.61 -35.67 -4.08
CA CYS A 296 -0.20 -35.49 -3.74
C CYS A 296 0.13 -35.48 -2.24
N LYS A 297 -0.87 -35.58 -1.35
CA LYS A 297 -0.69 -35.50 0.12
C LYS A 297 0.05 -34.23 0.53
N ALA A 298 -0.28 -33.12 -0.12
CA ALA A 298 0.26 -31.79 0.13
C ALA A 298 -0.78 -30.85 0.77
N CYS A 299 -1.78 -31.44 1.41
CA CYS A 299 -2.42 -30.87 2.59
C CYS A 299 -1.47 -30.99 3.79
#